data_AF-U1NUD3-F1
#
_entry.id   AF-U1NUD3-F1
#
_cell.length_a   1.000
_cell.length_b   1.000
_cell.length_c   1.000
_cell.angle_alpha   90.00
_cell.angle_beta   90.00
_cell.angle_gamma   90.00
#
_symmetry.space_group_name_H-M   'P 1'
#
loop_
_entity.id
_entity.type
_entity.pdbx_description
1 polymer ?
#
loop_
_entity_poly.entity_id
_entity_poly.type
_entity_poly.pdbx_seq_one_letter_code
_entity_poly.pdbx_strand_id
1 'polypeptide(L)' 'NNTDELSRVLALETRPGETVPVRVLRDGEEVVVDVTLGALPDA' A
#
# COMPACT_ATOMS: atom_id res chain seq x y z
N ASN A 1 10.32 9.59 5.74
CA ASN A 1 10.64 8.37 4.99
C ASN A 1 9.31 7.79 4.53
N ASN A 2 8.98 7.85 3.24
CA ASN A 2 7.63 7.56 2.72
C ASN A 2 7.16 6.13 3.02
N THR A 3 8.11 5.17 3.08
CA THR A 3 7.84 3.76 3.37
C THR A 3 7.28 3.52 4.78
N ASP A 4 7.81 4.22 5.79
CA ASP A 4 7.41 4.01 7.19
C ASP A 4 6.00 4.55 7.48
N GLU A 5 5.61 5.62 6.78
CA GLU A 5 4.28 6.21 6.90
C GLU A 5 3.23 5.34 6.20
N LEU A 6 3.57 4.82 5.02
CA LEU A 6 2.70 3.92 4.26
C LEU A 6 2.47 2.60 5.00
N SER A 7 3.51 2.00 5.59
CA SER A 7 3.38 0.76 6.34
C SER A 7 2.45 0.91 7.55
N ARG A 8 2.53 2.04 8.27
CA ARG A 8 1.65 2.35 9.39
C ARG A 8 0.18 2.49 8.97
N VAL A 9 -0.10 3.21 7.89
CA VAL A 9 -1.47 3.41 7.41
C VAL A 9 -2.10 2.08 6.99
N LEU A 10 -1.38 1.27 6.21
CA LEU A 10 -1.88 -0.03 5.77
C LEU A 10 -2.14 -0.96 6.97
N ALA A 11 -1.28 -0.94 7.99
CA ALA A 11 -1.45 -1.79 9.18
C ALA A 11 -2.69 -1.44 10.03
N LEU A 12 -3.14 -0.17 10.03
CA LEU A 12 -4.27 0.28 10.85
C LEU A 12 -5.61 0.21 10.12
N GLU A 13 -5.59 0.45 8.80
CA GLU A 13 -6.80 0.72 8.03
C GLU A 13 -7.20 -0.44 7.10
N THR A 14 -6.38 -1.49 6.97
CA THR A 14 -6.60 -2.58 6.00
C THR A 14 -6.37 -3.97 6.60
N ARG A 15 -6.74 -5.01 5.87
CA ARG A 15 -6.54 -6.42 6.27
C ARG A 15 -5.76 -7.21 5.21
N PRO A 16 -4.99 -8.24 5.59
CA PRO A 16 -4.40 -9.16 4.62
C PRO A 16 -5.46 -9.77 3.70
N GLY A 17 -5.16 -9.84 2.39
CA GLY A 17 -6.08 -10.31 1.35
C GLY A 17 -7.04 -9.24 0.82
N GLU A 18 -7.09 -8.05 1.42
CA GLU A 18 -7.87 -6.92 0.92
C GLU A 18 -7.24 -6.34 -0.35
N THR A 19 -8.08 -5.87 -1.30
CA THR A 19 -7.62 -5.15 -2.49
C THR A 19 -7.95 -3.68 -2.35
N VAL A 20 -6.93 -2.83 -2.41
CA VAL A 20 -7.06 -1.39 -2.21
C VAL A 20 -6.53 -0.63 -3.43
N PRO A 21 -7.18 0.49 -3.82
CA PRO A 21 -6.68 1.35 -4.88
C PRO A 21 -5.50 2.18 -4.36
N VAL A 22 -4.33 2.05 -4.98
CA VAL A 22 -3.13 2.82 -4.63
C VAL A 22 -2.81 3.79 -5.75
N ARG A 23 -2.73 5.08 -5.40
CA ARG A 23 -2.26 6.12 -6.32
C ARG A 23 -0.74 6.28 -6.17
N VAL A 24 -0.03 6.09 -7.29
CA VAL A 24 1.42 6.22 -7.37
C VAL A 24 1.80 7.26 -8.41
N LEU A 25 2.95 7.91 -8.21
CA LEU A 25 3.61 8.70 -9.25
C LEU A 25 4.64 7.82 -9.94
N ARG A 26 4.47 7.58 -11.24
CA ARG A 26 5.40 6.81 -12.08
C ARG A 26 5.71 7.63 -13.32
N ASP A 27 7.01 7.85 -13.57
CA ASP A 27 7.49 8.61 -14.72
C ASP A 27 6.92 10.05 -14.80
N GLY A 28 6.54 10.63 -13.67
CA GLY A 28 5.95 11.98 -13.58
C GLY A 28 4.42 12.02 -13.74
N GLU A 29 3.77 10.87 -13.95
CA GLU A 29 2.32 10.76 -14.11
C GLU A 29 1.67 10.07 -12.90
N GLU A 30 0.46 10.50 -12.54
CA GLU A 30 -0.36 9.84 -11.51
C GLU A 30 -1.06 8.61 -12.11
N VAL A 31 -0.85 7.45 -11.50
CA VAL A 31 -1.48 6.19 -11.89
C VAL A 31 -2.17 5.57 -10.67
N VAL A 32 -3.38 5.05 -10.87
CA VAL A 32 -4.11 4.27 -9.85
C VAL A 32 -4.01 2.80 -10.19
N VAL A 33 -3.55 1.99 -9.24
CA VAL A 33 -3.39 0.54 -9.39
C VAL A 33 -4.08 -0.16 -8.24
N ASP A 34 -4.87 -1.20 -8.55
CA ASP A 34 -5.47 -2.07 -7.54
C ASP A 34 -4.42 -3.07 -7.04
N VAL A 35 -4.18 -3.08 -5.73
CA VAL A 35 -3.17 -3.92 -5.08
C VAL A 35 -3.83 -4.81 -4.05
N THR A 36 -3.64 -6.12 -4.17
CA THR A 36 -4.02 -7.09 -3.14
C THR A 36 -2.92 -7.19 -2.09
N LEU A 37 -3.27 -6.94 -0.82
CA LEU A 37 -2.33 -6.89 0.29
C LEU A 37 -1.93 -8.29 0.77
N GLY A 38 -0.62 -8.52 0.91
CA GLY A 38 -0.08 -9.71 1.57
C GLY A 38 -0.17 -9.63 3.10
N ALA A 39 0.17 -10.72 3.79
CA ALA A 39 0.38 -10.68 5.22
C ALA A 39 1.66 -9.89 5.54
N LEU A 40 1.66 -9.15 6.65
CA LEU A 40 2.87 -8.52 7.15
C LEU A 40 3.87 -9.62 7.53
N PRO A 41 5.14 -9.57 7.06
CA PRO A 41 6.13 -10.58 7.42
C PRO A 41 6.36 -10.61 8.94
N ASP A 42 6.48 -11.82 9.50
CA ASP A 42 7.04 -11.98 10.85
C ASP A 42 8.54 -11.62 10.81
N ALA A 43 9.01 -10.94 11.86
CA ALA A 43 10.35 -10.36 11.96
C ALA A 43 11.49 -11.38 11.86
#